data_AF-A0A6J4P1U6-F1
#
_entry.id   AF-A0A6J4P1U6-F1
#
_cell.length_a   1.000
_cell.length_b   1.000
_cell.length_c   1.000
_cell.angle_alpha   90.00
_cell.angle_beta   90.00
_cell.angle_gamma   90.00
#
_symmetry.space_group_name_H-M   'P 1'
#
loop_
_entity.id
_entity.type
_entity.pdbx_description
1 polymer ?
#
loop_
_entity_poly.entity_id
_entity_poly.type
_entity_poly.pdbx_seq_one_letter_code
_entity_poly.pdbx_strand_id
1 'polypeptide(L)'
;MNITLHRTLMVCVLAGVLALTIALVAAKDVSAARSPAHAGGATQISGIGVYADEATCDDPKGAGADYALILDGDLEGCLYTFVKTAKSSPSGTYRETGRELFVGSIRGGTRSGTFKLTYRFEAKYEDLDDPATEIFGRCQHPIVRGSGTGVFKGVTGILLFKDVLEAGEAPYFPYRGHLRY
;
A
#
# COMPACT_ATOMS: atom_id res chain seq x y z
N MET A 1 62.16 -16.89 -11.84
CA MET A 1 62.38 -15.57 -12.46
C MET A 1 62.06 -14.53 -11.39
N ASN A 2 63.06 -13.98 -10.72
CA ASN A 2 63.85 -12.78 -11.12
C ASN A 2 62.99 -11.50 -11.06
N ILE A 3 63.33 -10.39 -10.36
CA ILE A 3 64.39 -10.01 -9.41
C ILE A 3 63.96 -8.67 -8.74
N THR A 4 64.44 -8.40 -7.52
CA THR A 4 64.97 -7.11 -6.97
C THR A 4 64.12 -5.82 -6.96
N LEU A 5 64.34 -4.82 -6.09
CA LEU A 5 65.07 -4.55 -4.84
C LEU A 5 65.11 -3.01 -4.72
N HIS A 6 65.01 -2.46 -3.51
CA HIS A 6 65.83 -1.34 -2.99
C HIS A 6 65.26 -0.97 -1.60
N ARG A 7 65.94 -1.30 -0.49
CA ARG A 7 67.02 -0.55 0.20
C ARG A 7 66.54 0.89 0.50
N THR A 8 66.52 1.40 1.73
CA THR A 8 67.66 1.62 2.66
C THR A 8 67.06 2.14 3.99
N LEU A 9 67.26 1.48 5.13
CA LEU A 9 68.17 1.84 6.24
C LEU A 9 68.18 3.32 6.68
N MET A 10 67.78 3.60 7.93
CA MET A 10 68.51 4.43 8.90
C MET A 10 67.77 4.38 10.25
N VAL A 11 68.40 3.79 11.29
CA VAL A 11 69.04 4.50 12.43
C VAL A 11 67.99 4.86 13.50
N CYS A 12 68.16 4.71 14.81
CA CYS A 12 69.11 4.11 15.74
C CYS A 12 68.58 4.54 17.14
N VAL A 13 69.16 4.01 18.21
CA VAL A 13 69.22 4.62 19.55
C VAL A 13 68.11 4.32 20.59
N LEU A 14 68.54 3.45 21.53
CA LEU A 14 68.47 3.50 23.01
C LEU A 14 67.10 3.43 23.74
N ALA A 15 67.04 2.35 24.54
CA ALA A 15 66.90 2.33 26.00
C ALA A 15 65.72 3.07 26.68
N GLY A 16 65.08 2.37 27.62
CA GLY A 16 64.49 3.03 28.78
C GLY A 16 63.14 2.47 29.22
N VAL A 17 63.20 1.67 30.27
CA VAL A 17 62.14 1.30 31.21
C VAL A 17 61.15 2.42 31.49
N LEU A 18 59.84 2.14 31.47
CA LEU A 18 58.93 2.44 32.59
C LEU A 18 57.58 1.75 32.39
N ALA A 19 57.29 0.76 33.24
CA ALA A 19 55.95 0.23 33.42
C ALA A 19 55.10 1.31 34.11
N LEU A 20 54.02 1.75 33.44
CA LEU A 20 52.93 2.45 34.10
C LEU A 20 51.61 1.91 33.56
N THR A 21 51.02 1.00 34.31
CA THR A 21 49.68 0.47 34.11
C THR A 21 48.65 1.58 34.33
N ILE A 22 48.11 2.14 33.26
CA ILE A 22 46.89 2.95 33.29
C ILE A 22 45.74 2.01 32.93
N ALA A 23 44.95 1.63 33.93
CA ALA A 23 43.70 0.93 33.73
C ALA A 23 42.71 1.86 33.02
N LEU A 24 42.55 1.68 31.70
CA LEU A 24 41.46 2.29 30.95
C LEU A 24 40.17 1.57 31.35
N VAL A 25 39.34 2.23 32.15
CA VAL A 25 37.94 1.83 32.32
C VAL A 25 37.28 2.05 30.95
N ALA A 26 37.16 0.99 30.18
CA ALA A 26 36.36 0.99 28.97
C ALA A 26 34.90 1.19 29.38
N ALA A 27 34.44 2.44 29.36
CA ALA A 27 33.02 2.72 29.22
C ALA A 27 32.59 2.08 27.90
N LYS A 28 32.01 0.89 27.98
CA LYS A 28 31.33 0.30 26.84
C LYS A 28 30.15 1.21 26.55
N ASP A 29 30.34 2.10 25.59
CA ASP A 29 29.24 2.72 24.86
C ASP A 29 28.41 1.57 24.30
N VAL A 30 27.37 1.20 25.05
CA VAL A 30 26.21 0.52 24.51
C VAL A 30 25.56 1.56 23.61
N SER A 31 26.11 1.70 22.40
CA SER A 31 25.34 2.13 21.24
C SER A 31 24.26 1.07 21.08
N ALA A 32 23.17 1.25 21.83
CA ALA A 32 21.89 0.70 21.44
C ALA A 32 21.68 1.22 20.02
N ALA A 33 21.90 0.37 19.04
CA ALA A 33 21.39 0.59 17.71
C ALA A 33 19.90 0.87 17.93
N ARG A 34 19.50 2.14 17.80
CA ARG A 34 18.10 2.47 17.66
C ARG A 34 17.71 1.74 16.40
N SER A 35 17.04 0.59 16.55
CA SER A 35 16.24 0.02 15.48
C SER A 35 15.49 1.21 14.88
N PRO A 36 15.46 1.38 13.55
CA PRO A 36 14.66 2.43 12.96
C PRO A 36 13.26 2.21 13.53
N ALA A 37 12.85 3.10 14.43
CA ALA A 37 11.47 3.18 14.83
C ALA A 37 10.77 3.37 13.49
N HIS A 38 10.03 2.34 13.05
CA HIS A 38 9.05 2.56 12.00
C HIS A 38 8.24 3.72 12.55
N ALA A 39 8.43 4.91 11.97
CA ALA A 39 7.51 5.99 12.21
C ALA A 39 6.16 5.38 11.83
N GLY A 40 5.33 5.07 12.84
CA GLY A 40 4.05 4.37 12.71
C GLY A 40 3.01 5.25 12.01
N GLY A 41 3.42 5.95 10.96
CA GLY A 41 2.61 6.74 10.09
C GLY A 41 1.94 5.84 9.07
N ALA A 42 0.76 6.28 8.62
CA ALA A 42 0.14 5.62 7.50
C ALA A 42 0.98 5.81 6.23
N THR A 43 1.20 4.74 5.49
CA THR A 43 1.74 4.77 4.14
C THR A 43 0.64 5.27 3.20
N GLN A 44 0.87 6.39 2.54
CA GLN A 44 0.00 6.87 1.47
C GLN A 44 0.13 5.97 0.24
N ILE A 45 -1.02 5.69 -0.36
CA ILE A 45 -1.12 4.94 -1.62
C ILE A 45 -2.07 5.66 -2.58
N SER A 46 -1.85 5.47 -3.87
CA SER A 46 -2.72 5.99 -4.92
C SER A 46 -2.60 5.19 -6.21
N GLY A 47 -3.60 5.32 -7.07
CA GLY A 47 -3.61 4.69 -8.38
C GLY A 47 -4.94 4.92 -9.10
N ILE A 48 -5.21 4.08 -10.08
CA ILE A 48 -6.42 4.12 -10.90
C ILE A 48 -7.07 2.75 -10.89
N GLY A 49 -8.39 2.72 -10.69
CA GLY A 49 -9.23 1.57 -10.97
C GLY A 49 -9.92 1.69 -12.32
N VAL A 50 -10.06 0.61 -13.06
CA VAL A 50 -10.91 0.50 -14.26
C VAL A 50 -11.73 -0.77 -14.17
N TYR A 51 -12.92 -0.81 -14.77
CA TYR A 51 -13.69 -2.06 -14.80
C TYR A 51 -12.87 -3.17 -15.49
N ALA A 52 -12.85 -4.34 -14.85
CA ALA A 52 -12.31 -5.54 -15.46
C ALA A 52 -13.28 -6.07 -16.51
N ASP A 53 -12.74 -6.65 -17.58
CA ASP A 53 -13.51 -7.61 -18.37
C ASP A 53 -13.69 -8.94 -17.59
N GLU A 54 -14.56 -9.82 -18.08
CA GLU A 54 -14.88 -11.09 -17.41
C GLU A 54 -13.67 -12.02 -17.25
N ALA A 55 -12.62 -11.86 -18.05
CA ALA A 55 -11.48 -12.77 -18.07
C ALA A 55 -10.27 -12.28 -17.26
N THR A 56 -10.15 -10.97 -17.01
CA THR A 56 -8.95 -10.40 -16.39
C THR A 56 -8.93 -10.61 -14.87
N CYS A 57 -10.08 -10.51 -14.21
CA CYS A 57 -10.22 -10.73 -12.77
C CYS A 57 -10.98 -12.03 -12.52
N ASP A 58 -10.28 -13.16 -12.61
CA ASP A 58 -10.83 -14.52 -12.54
C ASP A 58 -10.42 -15.32 -11.29
N ASP A 59 -9.82 -14.66 -10.28
CA ASP A 59 -9.38 -15.34 -9.05
C ASP A 59 -10.59 -16.00 -8.36
N PRO A 60 -10.53 -17.31 -8.03
CA PRO A 60 -11.63 -18.03 -7.40
C PRO A 60 -12.14 -17.41 -6.10
N LYS A 61 -11.32 -16.62 -5.38
CA LYS A 61 -11.73 -15.92 -4.17
C LYS A 61 -12.70 -14.75 -4.45
N GLY A 62 -12.69 -14.25 -5.68
CA GLY A 62 -13.61 -13.23 -6.19
C GLY A 62 -14.93 -13.79 -6.71
N ALA A 63 -15.12 -15.11 -6.72
CA ALA A 63 -16.32 -15.73 -7.26
C ALA A 63 -17.60 -15.19 -6.59
N GLY A 64 -18.58 -14.81 -7.43
CA GLY A 64 -19.84 -14.22 -7.01
C GLY A 64 -19.79 -12.72 -6.72
N ALA A 65 -18.72 -12.02 -7.11
CA ALA A 65 -18.70 -10.57 -7.17
C ALA A 65 -19.67 -10.06 -8.24
N ASP A 66 -20.31 -8.91 -7.98
CA ASP A 66 -21.20 -8.25 -8.94
C ASP A 66 -20.39 -7.60 -10.07
N TYR A 67 -19.20 -7.10 -9.75
CA TYR A 67 -18.21 -6.59 -10.70
C TYR A 67 -16.81 -6.59 -10.08
N ALA A 68 -15.79 -6.36 -10.90
CA ALA A 68 -14.42 -6.18 -10.44
C ALA A 68 -13.78 -4.96 -11.09
N LEU A 69 -12.84 -4.34 -10.36
CA LEU A 69 -11.94 -3.33 -10.89
C LEU A 69 -10.53 -3.90 -10.98
N ILE A 70 -9.84 -3.61 -12.09
CA ILE A 70 -8.38 -3.72 -12.17
C ILE A 70 -7.83 -2.46 -11.52
N LEU A 71 -7.03 -2.63 -10.48
CA LEU A 71 -6.26 -1.55 -9.85
C LEU A 71 -4.84 -1.54 -10.40
N ASP A 72 -4.40 -0.35 -10.79
CA ASP A 72 -3.02 -0.05 -11.20
C ASP A 72 -2.47 1.13 -10.37
N GLY A 73 -1.16 1.13 -10.09
CA GLY A 73 -0.49 2.11 -9.24
C GLY A 73 0.16 1.50 -8.00
N ASP A 74 -0.05 2.09 -6.81
CA ASP A 74 0.52 1.54 -5.58
C ASP A 74 -0.07 0.17 -5.23
N LEU A 75 -1.34 -0.09 -5.56
CA LEU A 75 -1.95 -1.42 -5.53
C LEU A 75 -2.11 -1.90 -6.97
N GLU A 76 -1.60 -3.10 -7.25
CA GLU A 76 -1.68 -3.75 -8.55
C GLU A 76 -2.43 -5.08 -8.38
N GLY A 77 -3.59 -5.23 -9.03
CA GLY A 77 -4.40 -6.44 -8.94
C GLY A 77 -5.89 -6.19 -9.13
N CYS A 78 -6.73 -7.05 -8.58
CA CYS A 78 -8.18 -7.00 -8.74
C CYS A 78 -8.86 -6.63 -7.42
N LEU A 79 -9.83 -5.71 -7.51
CA LEU A 79 -10.77 -5.38 -6.44
C LEU A 79 -12.16 -5.90 -6.81
N TYR A 80 -12.58 -6.97 -6.16
CA TYR A 80 -13.88 -7.62 -6.38
C TYR A 80 -14.93 -6.99 -5.47
N THR A 81 -16.06 -6.55 -6.04
CA THR A 81 -17.13 -5.87 -5.30
C THR A 81 -18.36 -6.76 -5.16
N PHE A 82 -18.91 -6.78 -3.94
CA PHE A 82 -20.12 -7.52 -3.57
C PHE A 82 -21.13 -6.55 -2.98
N VAL A 83 -22.05 -6.09 -3.82
CA VAL A 83 -23.13 -5.18 -3.49
C VAL A 83 -24.09 -5.87 -2.51
N LYS A 84 -24.40 -5.20 -1.41
CA LYS A 84 -25.35 -5.70 -0.41
C LYS A 84 -26.70 -4.99 -0.52
N THR A 85 -26.67 -3.67 -0.67
CA THR A 85 -27.88 -2.86 -0.81
C THR A 85 -27.61 -1.70 -1.74
N ALA A 86 -28.51 -1.45 -2.69
CA ALA A 86 -28.58 -0.25 -3.49
C ALA A 86 -29.96 0.39 -3.32
N LYS A 87 -30.02 1.69 -3.05
CA LYS A 87 -31.27 2.43 -2.88
C LYS A 87 -31.16 3.80 -3.50
N SER A 88 -32.17 4.17 -4.26
CA SER A 88 -32.36 5.51 -4.77
C SER A 88 -33.60 6.17 -4.13
N SER A 89 -33.72 7.48 -4.32
CA SER A 89 -34.92 8.24 -3.94
C SER A 89 -35.39 9.09 -5.13
N PRO A 90 -36.68 9.46 -5.23
CA PRO A 90 -37.17 10.34 -6.29
C PRO A 90 -36.45 11.69 -6.36
N SER A 91 -35.78 12.09 -5.27
CA SER A 91 -34.98 13.31 -5.24
C SER A 91 -33.59 13.15 -5.86
N GLY A 92 -33.19 12.01 -6.38
CA GLY A 92 -31.87 11.80 -6.99
C GLY A 92 -30.75 11.39 -6.02
N THR A 93 -31.05 11.14 -4.74
CA THR A 93 -30.07 10.53 -3.82
C THR A 93 -29.92 9.04 -4.11
N TYR A 94 -28.67 8.58 -4.24
CA TYR A 94 -28.27 7.18 -4.32
C TYR A 94 -27.43 6.77 -3.11
N ARG A 95 -27.65 5.56 -2.61
CA ARG A 95 -26.88 4.97 -1.50
C ARG A 95 -26.63 3.50 -1.75
N GLU A 96 -25.37 3.11 -1.66
CA GLU A 96 -24.94 1.74 -1.82
C GLU A 96 -24.05 1.30 -0.65
N THR A 97 -24.18 0.04 -0.25
CA THR A 97 -23.26 -0.58 0.70
C THR A 97 -22.92 -1.98 0.24
N GLY A 98 -21.74 -2.44 0.62
CA GLY A 98 -21.32 -3.81 0.35
C GLY A 98 -19.97 -4.14 0.94
N ARG A 99 -19.35 -5.18 0.38
CA ARG A 99 -18.03 -5.67 0.76
C ARG A 99 -17.16 -5.73 -0.47
N GLU A 100 -15.85 -5.66 -0.26
CA GLU A 100 -14.89 -5.82 -1.33
C GLU A 100 -13.76 -6.77 -0.91
N LEU A 101 -13.11 -7.37 -1.90
CA LEU A 101 -11.91 -8.17 -1.73
C LEU A 101 -10.84 -7.67 -2.71
N PHE A 102 -9.73 -7.17 -2.17
CA PHE A 102 -8.54 -6.95 -2.98
C PHE A 102 -7.70 -8.23 -3.05
N VAL A 103 -7.24 -8.56 -4.26
CA VAL A 103 -6.27 -9.63 -4.55
C VAL A 103 -5.18 -9.06 -5.45
N GLY A 104 -3.95 -9.01 -4.96
CA GLY A 104 -2.87 -8.40 -5.73
C GLY A 104 -1.59 -8.20 -4.96
N SER A 105 -0.75 -7.31 -5.46
CA SER A 105 0.51 -6.88 -4.88
C SER A 105 0.46 -5.40 -4.48
N ILE A 106 1.57 -4.90 -3.95
CA ILE A 106 1.75 -3.49 -3.60
C ILE A 106 3.10 -3.02 -4.18
N ARG A 107 3.10 -1.87 -4.86
CA ARG A 107 4.27 -1.15 -5.41
C ARG A 107 5.18 -2.03 -6.28
N GLY A 108 4.62 -2.69 -7.30
CA GLY A 108 5.37 -3.59 -8.19
C GLY A 108 6.02 -4.79 -7.49
N GLY A 109 5.60 -5.10 -6.26
CA GLY A 109 6.16 -6.19 -5.48
C GLY A 109 5.82 -7.56 -6.07
N THR A 110 6.78 -8.49 -6.03
CA THR A 110 6.57 -9.87 -6.53
C THR A 110 5.75 -10.74 -5.57
N ARG A 111 5.53 -10.28 -4.33
CA ARG A 111 4.73 -10.99 -3.33
C ARG A 111 3.31 -10.43 -3.33
N SER A 112 2.33 -11.33 -3.38
CA SER A 112 0.92 -10.99 -3.36
C SER A 112 0.26 -11.30 -2.01
N GLY A 113 -0.96 -10.80 -1.86
CA GLY A 113 -1.81 -11.08 -0.73
C GLY A 113 -3.24 -10.60 -0.99
N THR A 114 -4.06 -10.63 0.04
CA THR A 114 -5.44 -10.15 -0.02
C THR A 114 -5.77 -9.31 1.20
N PHE A 115 -6.76 -8.44 1.10
CA PHE A 115 -7.47 -7.89 2.25
C PHE A 115 -8.92 -7.59 1.86
N LYS A 116 -9.80 -7.51 2.86
CA LYS A 116 -11.21 -7.22 2.66
C LYS A 116 -11.51 -5.78 3.04
N LEU A 117 -12.46 -5.17 2.35
CA LEU A 117 -13.02 -3.88 2.71
C LEU A 117 -14.53 -4.01 2.91
N THR A 118 -15.10 -3.04 3.62
CA THR A 118 -16.51 -2.70 3.49
C THR A 118 -16.58 -1.38 2.78
N TYR A 119 -17.57 -1.16 1.92
CA TYR A 119 -17.75 0.16 1.32
C TYR A 119 -19.13 0.73 1.59
N ARG A 120 -19.17 2.07 1.55
CA ARG A 120 -20.38 2.88 1.53
C ARG A 120 -20.19 3.95 0.48
N PHE A 121 -21.08 3.94 -0.51
CA PHE A 121 -21.21 4.98 -1.51
C PHE A 121 -22.48 5.79 -1.25
N GLU A 122 -22.34 7.10 -1.31
CA GLU A 122 -23.45 8.04 -1.27
C GLU A 122 -23.23 9.09 -2.33
N ALA A 123 -24.23 9.27 -3.19
CA ALA A 123 -24.18 10.25 -4.26
C ALA A 123 -25.52 10.95 -4.46
N LYS A 124 -25.43 12.05 -5.21
CA LYS A 124 -26.54 12.84 -5.70
C LYS A 124 -26.41 12.96 -7.21
N TYR A 125 -27.45 12.56 -7.91
CA TYR A 125 -27.58 12.68 -9.36
C TYR A 125 -28.65 13.71 -9.73
N GLU A 126 -28.51 14.30 -10.91
CA GLU A 126 -29.61 15.02 -11.57
C GLU A 126 -30.61 14.02 -12.17
N ASP A 127 -30.10 12.98 -12.82
CA ASP A 127 -30.86 11.86 -13.37
C ASP A 127 -30.30 10.52 -12.85
N LEU A 128 -31.14 9.71 -12.20
CA LEU A 128 -30.72 8.42 -11.66
C LEU A 128 -30.51 7.36 -12.73
N ASP A 129 -31.04 7.57 -13.93
CA ASP A 129 -30.88 6.68 -15.07
C ASP A 129 -29.62 7.02 -15.90
N ASP A 130 -29.01 8.20 -15.67
CA ASP A 130 -27.75 8.61 -16.29
C ASP A 130 -26.66 8.87 -15.22
N PRO A 131 -25.72 7.92 -15.02
CA PRO A 131 -24.67 8.05 -14.03
C PRO A 131 -23.68 9.20 -14.35
N ALA A 132 -23.61 9.68 -15.59
CA ALA A 132 -22.78 10.85 -15.93
C ALA A 132 -23.30 12.16 -15.32
N THR A 133 -24.52 12.17 -14.78
CA THR A 133 -25.14 13.35 -14.15
C THR A 133 -24.87 13.45 -12.64
N GLU A 134 -23.83 12.77 -12.15
CA GLU A 134 -23.43 12.88 -10.75
C GLU A 134 -23.05 14.32 -10.39
N ILE A 135 -23.74 14.88 -9.40
CA ILE A 135 -23.47 16.22 -8.87
C ILE A 135 -22.34 16.14 -7.83
N PHE A 136 -22.46 15.17 -6.91
CA PHE A 136 -21.41 14.84 -5.95
C PHE A 136 -21.60 13.43 -5.39
N GLY A 137 -20.48 12.80 -5.08
CA GLY A 137 -20.44 11.48 -4.47
C GLY A 137 -19.28 11.33 -3.51
N ARG A 138 -19.37 10.29 -2.68
CA ARG A 138 -18.30 9.88 -1.77
C ARG A 138 -18.34 8.38 -1.57
N CYS A 139 -17.23 7.74 -1.90
CA CYS A 139 -17.00 6.33 -1.62
C CYS A 139 -15.98 6.20 -0.48
N GLN A 140 -16.36 5.50 0.58
CA GLN A 140 -15.45 5.18 1.68
C GLN A 140 -15.26 3.68 1.77
N HIS A 141 -14.02 3.22 1.75
CA HIS A 141 -13.68 1.80 1.74
C HIS A 141 -12.72 1.48 2.90
N PRO A 142 -13.18 1.45 4.15
CA PRO A 142 -12.35 1.01 5.27
C PRO A 142 -11.95 -0.46 5.14
N ILE A 143 -10.68 -0.74 5.43
CA ILE A 143 -10.14 -2.10 5.48
C ILE A 143 -10.66 -2.81 6.72
N VAL A 144 -11.17 -4.03 6.54
CA VAL A 144 -11.60 -4.90 7.63
C VAL A 144 -10.36 -5.37 8.40
N ARG A 145 -10.24 -4.96 9.66
CA ARG A 145 -9.10 -5.32 10.53
C ARG A 145 -8.89 -6.84 10.58
N GLY A 146 -7.65 -7.28 10.40
CA GLY A 146 -7.28 -8.70 10.46
C GLY A 146 -7.66 -9.51 9.22
N SER A 147 -8.21 -8.90 8.18
CA SER A 147 -8.53 -9.58 6.92
C SER A 147 -7.32 -9.80 5.99
N GLY A 148 -6.21 -9.12 6.29
CA GLY A 148 -5.00 -9.12 5.50
C GLY A 148 -4.27 -10.47 5.47
N THR A 149 -3.82 -10.88 4.29
CA THR A 149 -3.00 -12.08 4.05
C THR A 149 -1.73 -11.73 3.26
N GLY A 150 -0.73 -12.62 3.25
CA GLY A 150 0.51 -12.40 2.50
C GLY A 150 1.21 -11.11 2.92
N VAL A 151 1.57 -10.27 1.93
CA VAL A 151 2.17 -8.94 2.15
C VAL A 151 1.27 -7.98 2.93
N PHE A 152 -0.03 -8.24 2.97
CA PHE A 152 -1.01 -7.41 3.65
C PHE A 152 -1.32 -7.90 5.07
N LYS A 153 -0.59 -8.87 5.62
CA LYS A 153 -0.85 -9.35 7.00
C LYS A 153 -0.74 -8.20 8.00
N GLY A 154 -1.80 -8.00 8.80
CA GLY A 154 -1.88 -6.92 9.78
C GLY A 154 -2.38 -5.57 9.22
N VAL A 155 -2.62 -5.47 7.91
CA VAL A 155 -3.01 -4.21 7.29
C VAL A 155 -4.32 -3.66 7.87
N THR A 156 -4.33 -2.36 8.11
CA THR A 156 -5.51 -1.54 8.41
C THR A 156 -5.44 -0.26 7.59
N GLY A 157 -6.54 0.48 7.49
CA GLY A 157 -6.55 1.70 6.69
C GLY A 157 -7.88 1.96 6.00
N ILE A 158 -7.83 2.80 4.98
CA ILE A 158 -8.96 3.18 4.14
C ILE A 158 -8.48 3.42 2.71
N LEU A 159 -9.31 3.03 1.74
CA LEU A 159 -9.26 3.51 0.36
C LEU A 159 -10.42 4.48 0.13
N LEU A 160 -10.17 5.48 -0.70
CA LEU A 160 -11.12 6.50 -1.12
C LEU A 160 -11.05 6.54 -2.65
N PHE A 161 -12.17 6.23 -3.30
CA PHE A 161 -12.31 6.30 -4.75
C PHE A 161 -13.08 7.56 -5.12
N LYS A 162 -12.76 8.09 -6.30
CA LYS A 162 -13.54 9.11 -6.99
C LYS A 162 -13.99 8.52 -8.32
N ASP A 163 -15.25 8.74 -8.66
CA ASP A 163 -15.79 8.31 -9.94
C ASP A 163 -15.53 9.40 -10.98
N VAL A 164 -14.92 9.02 -12.10
CA VAL A 164 -14.77 9.89 -13.27
C VAL A 164 -15.56 9.30 -14.40
N LEU A 165 -16.70 9.95 -14.67
CA LEU A 165 -17.72 9.51 -15.62
C LEU A 165 -17.85 10.62 -16.67
N GLU A 166 -17.24 10.42 -17.83
CA GLU A 166 -17.28 11.36 -18.95
C GLU A 166 -18.06 10.74 -20.11
N ALA A 167 -18.94 11.53 -20.73
CA ALA A 167 -19.78 11.06 -21.83
C ALA A 167 -18.92 10.64 -23.03
N GLY A 168 -19.05 9.37 -23.43
CA GLY A 168 -18.29 8.79 -24.55
C GLY A 168 -16.92 8.24 -24.18
N GLU A 169 -16.52 8.29 -22.91
CA GLU A 169 -15.28 7.69 -22.41
C GLU A 169 -15.57 6.50 -21.50
N ALA A 170 -14.60 5.58 -21.40
CA ALA A 170 -14.68 4.50 -20.43
C ALA A 170 -14.50 5.09 -19.01
N PRO A 171 -15.35 4.72 -18.04
CA PRO A 171 -15.22 5.25 -16.69
C PRO A 171 -13.93 4.75 -16.04
N TYR A 172 -13.33 5.61 -15.21
CA TYR A 172 -12.17 5.25 -14.40
C TYR A 172 -12.27 5.86 -13.00
N PHE A 173 -11.55 5.23 -12.07
CA PHE A 173 -11.75 5.44 -10.64
C PHE A 173 -10.41 5.74 -9.95
N PRO A 174 -9.93 7.00 -9.97
CA PRO A 174 -8.76 7.36 -9.21
C PRO A 174 -8.97 7.06 -7.73
N TYR A 175 -8.02 6.36 -7.12
CA TYR A 175 -8.05 6.06 -5.70
C TYR A 175 -6.87 6.66 -4.96
N ARG A 176 -7.13 6.97 -3.68
CA ARG A 176 -6.12 7.32 -2.69
C ARG A 176 -6.40 6.58 -1.40
N GLY A 177 -5.37 6.36 -0.60
CA GLY A 177 -5.55 5.67 0.66
C GLY A 177 -4.39 5.83 1.62
N HIS A 178 -4.60 5.27 2.80
CA HIS A 178 -3.65 5.28 3.91
C HIS A 178 -3.62 3.89 4.52
N LEU A 179 -2.52 3.17 4.33
CA LEU A 179 -2.30 1.84 4.90
C LEU A 179 -1.46 1.92 6.18
N ARG A 180 -1.78 1.09 7.17
CA ARG A 180 -1.04 0.95 8.44
C ARG A 180 -0.83 -0.52 8.75
N TYR A 181 0.30 -0.82 9.38
CA TYR A 181 0.73 -2.17 9.78
C TYR A 181 1.16 -2.18 11.25
#